data_AF-A0A0K9H1T5-F1
#
_entry.id   AF-A0A0K9H1T5-F1
#
_cell.length_a   1.000
_cell.length_b   1.000
_cell.length_c   1.000
_cell.angle_alpha   90.00
_cell.angle_beta   90.00
_cell.angle_gamma   90.00
#
_symmetry.space_group_name_H-M   'P 1'
#
loop_
_entity.id
_entity.type
_entity.pdbx_description
1 polymer ?
#
loop_
_entity_poly.entity_id
_entity_poly.type
_entity_poly.pdbx_seq_one_letter_code
_entity_poly.pdbx_strand_id
1 'polypeptide(L)'
;MEKVNNIEEILSIVSECKVNAFGELAIYDTSIRIGSYYVIKPTNVYLHTNVKVGAKKLRLDFRKKKLKIDDFHIELQSMPSLELEDFLCIDTNKFKVS
;
A
#
# COMPACT_ATOMS: atom_id res chain seq x y z
N MET A 1 4.25 -18.99 -20.32
CA MET A 1 4.49 -18.14 -19.14
C MET A 1 3.18 -17.41 -18.89
N GLU A 2 2.49 -17.70 -17.79
CA GLU A 2 1.26 -16.97 -17.45
C GLU A 2 1.58 -15.49 -17.27
N LYS A 3 0.69 -14.65 -17.81
CA LYS A 3 0.88 -13.21 -17.82
C LYS A 3 0.23 -12.67 -16.56
N VAL A 4 1.03 -12.29 -15.57
CA VAL A 4 0.54 -11.61 -14.38
C VAL A 4 0.09 -10.21 -14.79
N ASN A 5 -1.14 -9.84 -14.44
CA ASN A 5 -1.73 -8.56 -14.88
C ASN A 5 -2.20 -7.66 -13.74
N ASN A 6 -2.05 -8.06 -12.48
CA ASN A 6 -2.45 -7.27 -11.31
C ASN A 6 -1.47 -7.48 -10.15
N ILE A 7 -1.51 -6.56 -9.18
CA ILE A 7 -0.59 -6.57 -8.04
C ILE A 7 -0.92 -7.68 -7.04
N GLU A 8 -2.19 -8.07 -6.91
CA GLU A 8 -2.64 -9.11 -6.00
C GLU A 8 -2.02 -10.48 -6.32
N GLU A 9 -1.88 -10.80 -7.60
CA GLU A 9 -1.23 -12.03 -8.07
C GLU A 9 0.28 -12.02 -7.75
N ILE A 10 0.96 -10.88 -7.95
CA ILE A 10 2.37 -10.72 -7.54
C ILE A 10 2.52 -10.87 -6.02
N LEU A 11 1.59 -10.33 -5.23
CA LEU A 11 1.57 -10.48 -3.78
C LEU A 11 1.41 -11.95 -3.36
N SER A 12 0.54 -12.72 -4.03
CA SER A 12 0.39 -14.16 -3.77
C SER A 12 1.68 -14.91 -4.03
N ILE A 13 2.29 -14.70 -5.21
CA ILE A 13 3.53 -15.37 -5.62
C ILE A 13 4.67 -15.07 -4.63
N VAL A 14 4.88 -13.80 -4.31
CA VAL A 14 5.95 -13.40 -3.36
C VAL A 14 5.68 -13.99 -1.97
N SER A 15 4.42 -14.02 -1.53
CA SER A 15 4.04 -14.63 -0.25
C SER A 15 4.27 -16.14 -0.22
N GLU A 16 4.04 -16.85 -1.33
CA GLU A 16 4.29 -18.28 -1.48
C GLU A 16 5.79 -18.61 -1.52
N CYS A 17 6.59 -17.71 -2.12
CA CYS A 17 8.05 -17.84 -2.19
C CYS A 17 8.78 -17.32 -0.95
N LYS A 18 8.07 -16.86 0.09
CA LYS A 18 8.70 -16.22 1.25
C LYS A 18 9.61 -17.20 2.02
N VAL A 19 10.70 -16.67 2.55
CA VAL A 19 11.58 -17.39 3.47
C VAL A 19 11.29 -17.02 4.93
N ASN A 20 11.86 -17.77 5.88
CA ASN A 20 11.78 -17.41 7.29
C ASN A 20 12.28 -15.98 7.52
N ALA A 21 11.60 -15.25 8.41
CA ALA A 21 11.82 -13.83 8.70
C ALA A 21 11.50 -12.85 7.54
N PHE A 22 10.85 -13.31 6.46
CA PHE A 22 10.33 -12.44 5.40
C PHE A 22 8.88 -12.01 5.71
N GLY A 23 8.75 -10.87 6.36
CA GLY A 23 7.47 -10.35 6.88
C GLY A 23 6.58 -9.66 5.84
N GLU A 24 5.36 -9.27 6.26
CA GLU A 24 4.33 -8.65 5.40
C GLU A 24 4.83 -7.40 4.66
N LEU A 25 5.61 -6.54 5.32
CA LEU A 25 6.19 -5.35 4.69
C LEU A 25 7.21 -5.73 3.60
N ALA A 26 8.08 -6.71 3.86
CA ALA A 26 9.06 -7.16 2.87
C ALA A 26 8.39 -7.82 1.65
N ILE A 27 7.29 -8.55 1.88
CA ILE A 27 6.43 -9.09 0.82
C ILE A 27 5.87 -7.95 -0.02
N TYR A 28 5.26 -6.95 0.62
CA TYR A 28 4.69 -5.80 -0.07
C TYR A 28 5.73 -5.05 -0.90
N ASP A 29 6.85 -4.63 -0.30
CA ASP A 29 7.91 -3.88 -0.96
C ASP A 29 8.47 -4.63 -2.17
N THR A 30 8.64 -5.95 -2.03
CA THR A 30 9.13 -6.81 -3.11
C THR A 30 8.11 -6.91 -4.24
N SER A 31 6.83 -7.09 -3.91
CA SER A 31 5.76 -7.13 -4.90
C SER A 31 5.60 -5.81 -5.63
N ILE A 32 5.71 -4.66 -4.96
CA ILE A 32 5.67 -3.33 -5.61
C ILE A 32 6.87 -3.16 -6.55
N ARG A 33 8.08 -3.57 -6.16
CA ARG A 33 9.26 -3.50 -7.03
C ARG A 33 9.14 -4.39 -8.27
N ILE A 34 8.65 -5.63 -8.11
CA ILE A 34 8.38 -6.53 -9.23
C ILE A 34 7.28 -5.95 -10.13
N GLY A 35 6.17 -5.49 -9.55
CA GLY A 35 5.08 -4.86 -10.29
C GLY A 35 5.55 -3.66 -11.10
N SER A 36 6.40 -2.79 -10.52
CA SER A 36 6.98 -1.65 -11.23
C SER A 36 7.81 -2.06 -12.44
N TYR A 37 8.55 -3.17 -12.36
CA TYR A 37 9.31 -3.70 -13.50
C TYR A 37 8.38 -4.12 -14.66
N TYR A 38 7.19 -4.62 -14.33
CA TYR A 38 6.15 -4.99 -15.30
C TYR A 38 5.14 -3.88 -15.61
N VAL A 39 5.33 -2.65 -15.10
CA VAL A 39 4.39 -1.53 -15.26
C VAL A 39 2.99 -1.84 -14.66
N ILE A 40 2.94 -2.72 -13.66
CA ILE A 40 1.75 -3.07 -12.91
C ILE A 40 1.75 -2.26 -11.61
N LYS A 41 0.75 -1.38 -11.46
CA LYS A 41 0.60 -0.51 -10.28
C LYS A 41 -0.58 -0.95 -9.41
N PRO A 42 -0.51 -0.77 -8.08
CA PRO A 42 -1.65 -1.03 -7.21
C PRO A 42 -2.77 -0.01 -7.46
N THR A 43 -4.00 -0.50 -7.45
CA THR A 43 -5.23 0.33 -7.54
C THR A 43 -5.81 0.68 -6.17
N ASN A 44 -5.23 0.12 -5.11
CA ASN A 44 -5.63 0.34 -3.72
C ASN A 44 -4.41 0.74 -2.90
N VAL A 45 -4.63 1.51 -1.84
CA VAL A 45 -3.61 1.89 -0.86
C VAL A 45 -3.50 0.79 0.18
N TYR A 46 -2.35 0.13 0.30
CA TYR A 46 -2.15 -0.97 1.23
C TYR A 46 -1.73 -0.45 2.62
N LEU A 47 -2.40 -0.93 3.67
CA LEU A 47 -2.25 -0.43 5.02
C LEU A 47 -1.28 -1.29 5.83
N HIS A 48 0.03 -1.07 5.66
CA HIS A 48 1.04 -1.62 6.58
C HIS A 48 1.19 -0.72 7.83
N THR A 49 2.04 -1.12 8.77
CA THR A 49 2.13 -0.52 10.13
C THR A 49 2.22 1.01 10.12
N ASN A 50 3.06 1.60 9.26
CA ASN A 50 3.25 3.05 9.22
C ASN A 50 2.08 3.77 8.52
N VAL A 51 1.60 3.22 7.41
CA VAL A 51 0.45 3.77 6.68
C VAL A 51 -0.82 3.76 7.53
N LYS A 52 -1.01 2.73 8.37
CA LYS A 52 -2.12 2.69 9.34
C LYS A 52 -2.13 3.87 10.30
N VAL A 53 -0.95 4.38 10.69
CA VAL A 53 -0.85 5.55 11.56
C VAL A 53 -1.33 6.80 10.83
N GLY A 54 -0.90 7.02 9.58
CA GLY A 54 -1.39 8.11 8.74
C GLY A 54 -2.90 8.02 8.50
N ALA A 55 -3.39 6.85 8.11
CA ALA A 55 -4.81 6.59 7.86
C ALA A 55 -5.66 6.90 9.11
N LYS A 56 -5.17 6.52 10.30
CA LYS A 56 -5.83 6.83 11.58
C LYS A 56 -5.89 8.33 11.83
N LYS A 57 -4.82 9.09 11.55
CA LYS A 57 -4.82 10.56 11.71
C LYS A 57 -5.83 11.23 10.78
N LEU A 58 -5.99 10.72 9.56
CA LEU A 58 -6.97 11.20 8.59
C LEU A 58 -8.40 10.69 8.83
N ARG A 59 -8.64 9.94 9.93
CA ARG A 59 -9.94 9.34 10.28
C ARG A 59 -10.49 8.37 9.22
N LEU A 60 -9.59 7.71 8.47
CA LEU A 60 -9.93 6.63 7.54
C LEU A 60 -10.07 5.30 8.30
N ASP A 61 -10.68 4.28 7.66
CA ASP A 61 -10.83 2.95 8.29
C ASP A 61 -9.51 2.16 8.27
N PHE A 62 -8.59 2.53 9.16
CA PHE A 62 -7.24 1.98 9.29
C PHE A 62 -7.18 0.49 9.72
N ARG A 63 -8.34 -0.13 10.02
CA ARG A 63 -8.44 -1.54 10.39
C ARG A 63 -8.49 -2.46 9.16
N LYS A 64 -8.81 -1.91 7.99
CA LYS A 64 -8.77 -2.64 6.71
C LYS A 64 -7.31 -3.00 6.34
N LYS A 65 -7.16 -3.97 5.45
CA LYS A 65 -5.84 -4.29 4.84
C LYS A 65 -5.45 -3.31 3.74
N LYS A 66 -6.44 -2.75 3.05
CA LYS A 66 -6.26 -1.78 1.97
C LYS A 66 -7.48 -0.87 1.87
N LEU A 67 -7.26 0.33 1.36
CA LEU A 67 -8.29 1.34 1.07
C LEU A 67 -8.37 1.56 -0.44
N LYS A 68 -9.58 1.79 -0.94
CA LYS A 68 -9.79 2.31 -2.29
C LYS A 68 -9.49 3.81 -2.29
N ILE A 69 -9.17 4.37 -3.46
CA ILE A 69 -9.01 5.82 -3.62
C ILE A 69 -10.26 6.56 -3.14
N ASP A 70 -11.45 6.05 -3.48
CA ASP A 70 -12.74 6.62 -3.07
C ASP A 70 -12.99 6.60 -1.55
N ASP A 71 -12.22 5.83 -0.77
CA ASP A 71 -12.31 5.86 0.70
C ASP A 71 -11.64 7.13 1.27
N PHE A 72 -10.85 7.87 0.49
CA PHE A 72 -10.12 9.08 0.93
C PHE A 72 -10.96 10.36 0.80
N HIS A 73 -10.54 11.43 1.49
CA HIS A 73 -11.10 12.77 1.32
C HIS A 73 -10.94 13.25 -0.13
N ILE A 74 -11.92 14.00 -0.64
CA ILE A 74 -12.01 14.35 -2.07
C ILE A 74 -10.75 15.03 -2.62
N GLU A 75 -10.06 15.82 -1.78
CA GLU A 75 -8.83 16.53 -2.12
C GLU A 75 -7.67 15.57 -2.42
N LEU A 76 -7.69 14.38 -1.81
CA LEU A 76 -6.66 13.36 -1.93
C LEU A 76 -6.98 12.32 -3.02
N GLN A 77 -8.22 12.27 -3.53
CA GLN A 77 -8.63 11.28 -4.52
C GLN A 77 -7.96 11.44 -5.90
N SER A 78 -7.32 12.58 -6.15
CA SER A 78 -6.54 12.81 -7.39
C SER A 78 -5.17 12.14 -7.37
N MET A 79 -4.68 11.73 -6.19
CA MET A 79 -3.36 11.13 -6.02
C MET A 79 -3.39 9.62 -6.35
N PRO A 80 -2.38 9.09 -7.05
CA PRO A 80 -2.20 7.65 -7.25
C PRO A 80 -2.06 6.88 -5.93
N SER A 81 -2.43 5.59 -5.94
CA SER A 81 -2.40 4.74 -4.74
C SER A 81 -1.03 4.70 -4.04
N LEU A 82 0.07 4.67 -4.81
CA LEU A 82 1.43 4.67 -4.26
C LEU A 82 1.78 6.02 -3.62
N GLU A 83 1.37 7.14 -4.22
CA GLU A 83 1.63 8.47 -3.65
C GLU A 83 0.81 8.69 -2.37
N LEU A 84 -0.42 8.17 -2.31
CA LEU A 84 -1.19 8.16 -1.07
C LEU A 84 -0.55 7.29 0.00
N GLU A 85 -0.02 6.13 -0.36
CA GLU A 85 0.71 5.26 0.56
C GLU A 85 1.92 5.99 1.15
N ASP A 86 2.78 6.55 0.29
CA ASP A 86 3.94 7.35 0.68
C ASP A 86 3.55 8.52 1.58
N PHE A 87 2.49 9.26 1.21
CA PHE A 87 1.95 10.37 2.00
C PHE A 87 1.56 9.95 3.42
N LEU A 88 0.85 8.82 3.55
CA LEU A 88 0.44 8.29 4.85
C LEU A 88 1.63 7.71 5.65
N CYS A 89 2.66 7.19 4.98
CA CYS A 89 3.82 6.55 5.59
C CYS A 89 4.82 7.58 6.15
N ILE A 90 5.15 8.61 5.36
CA ILE A 90 6.16 9.63 5.69
C ILE A 90 5.67 10.55 6.83
N ASP A 91 4.37 10.82 6.91
CA ASP A 91 3.83 11.90 7.75
C ASP A 91 3.33 11.47 9.14
N THR A 92 3.80 10.31 9.60
CA THR A 92 3.48 9.80 10.93
C THR A 92 4.10 10.67 12.05
N ASN A 93 5.15 11.43 11.78
CA ASN A 93 5.84 12.29 12.76
C ASN A 93 5.62 13.81 12.61
N LYS A 94 5.04 14.32 11.50
CA LYS A 94 4.93 15.78 11.28
C LYS A 94 3.51 16.33 11.43
N PHE A 95 2.46 15.54 11.19
CA PHE A 95 1.10 15.96 11.53
C PHE A 95 0.83 15.98 13.04
N LYS A 96 0.82 17.18 13.63
CA LYS A 96 0.05 17.50 14.85
C LYS A 96 -1.29 18.07 14.40
N VAL A 97 -2.37 17.34 14.65
CA VAL A 97 -3.72 17.92 14.55
C VAL A 97 -3.88 18.76 15.82
N SER A 98 -3.83 20.08 15.68
CA SER A 98 -4.20 21.06 16.71
C SER A 98 -5.70 21.05 16.96
#